data_AF-A0A964KPW2-F1
#
_entry.id   AF-A0A964KPW2-F1
#
_cell.length_a   1.000
_cell.length_b   1.000
_cell.length_c   1.000
_cell.angle_alpha   90.00
_cell.angle_beta   90.00
_cell.angle_gamma   90.00
#
_symmetry.space_group_name_H-M   'P 1'
#
loop_
_entity.id
_entity.type
_entity.pdbx_description
1 polymer ?
#
loop_
_entity_poly.entity_id
_entity_poly.type
_entity_poly.pdbx_seq_one_letter_code
_entity_poly.pdbx_strand_id
1 'polypeptide(L)'
;MLIHSSPDVYDKLRHLGGMAADDVLSNETERRFNVPGHAYTQPRNRDLPAGVYRAAMPNGKSISLMRVMFTDFCKYDCAYCPNSTWVPRKRYAFKVEELTGLFMEFTAARRWRVCSSAPASPAARTRQ
;
A
#
# COMPACT_ATOMS: atom_id res chain seq x y z
N MET A 1 -31.03 -5.15 15.59
CA MET A 1 -29.90 -4.39 16.16
C MET A 1 -28.66 -4.73 15.36
N LEU A 2 -28.39 -4.00 14.27
CA LEU A 2 -27.21 -4.25 13.43
C LEU A 2 -26.10 -3.32 13.93
N ILE A 3 -25.12 -3.89 14.62
CA ILE A 3 -23.85 -3.22 14.85
C ILE A 3 -23.21 -3.07 13.47
N HIS A 4 -23.39 -1.92 12.82
CA HIS A 4 -22.49 -1.48 11.75
C HIS A 4 -21.14 -1.24 12.43
N SER A 5 -20.39 -2.31 12.69
CA SER A 5 -18.99 -2.19 13.09
C SER A 5 -18.27 -1.61 11.89
N SER A 6 -18.08 -0.29 11.89
CA SER A 6 -17.25 0.37 10.90
C SER A 6 -15.87 -0.29 10.98
N PRO A 7 -15.32 -0.80 9.87
CA PRO A 7 -14.05 -1.50 9.90
C PRO A 7 -12.96 -0.58 10.46
N ASP A 8 -12.04 -1.18 11.22
CA ASP A 8 -10.94 -0.47 11.86
C ASP A 8 -10.09 0.30 10.83
N VAL A 9 -9.57 1.45 11.23
CA VAL A 9 -8.79 2.34 10.36
C VAL A 9 -7.54 1.63 9.81
N TYR A 10 -6.90 0.77 10.61
CA TYR A 10 -5.74 0.01 10.14
C TYR A 10 -6.10 -1.14 9.20
N ASP A 11 -7.30 -1.69 9.29
CA ASP A 11 -7.77 -2.69 8.33
C ASP A 11 -8.05 -2.06 6.96
N LYS A 12 -8.65 -0.85 6.95
CA LYS A 12 -8.74 -0.04 5.74
C LYS A 12 -7.36 0.26 5.16
N LEU A 13 -6.39 0.62 6.01
CA LEU A 13 -5.01 0.90 5.61
C LEU A 13 -4.31 -0.32 5.01
N ARG A 14 -4.46 -1.51 5.61
CA ARG A 14 -3.94 -2.77 5.04
C ARG A 14 -4.58 -3.07 3.69
N HIS A 15 -5.89 -2.87 3.56
CA HIS A 15 -6.63 -3.13 2.32
C HIS A 15 -6.27 -2.15 1.20
N LEU A 16 -6.59 -0.88 1.40
CA LEU A 16 -6.44 0.19 0.42
C LEU A 16 -4.98 0.58 0.19
N GLY A 17 -4.13 0.41 1.20
CA GLY A 17 -2.68 0.55 1.05
C GLY A 17 -2.12 -0.50 0.12
N GLY A 18 -2.49 -1.77 0.30
CA GLY A 18 -2.01 -2.85 -0.54
C GLY A 18 -2.59 -2.85 -1.96
N MET A 19 -3.81 -2.35 -2.16
CA MET A 19 -4.33 -2.11 -3.52
C MET A 19 -3.57 -1.02 -4.26
N ALA A 20 -3.07 -0.04 -3.53
CA ALA A 20 -2.26 1.01 -4.12
C ALA A 20 -0.85 0.52 -4.45
N ALA A 21 -0.49 -0.76 -4.24
CA ALA A 21 0.88 -1.29 -4.35
C ALA A 21 1.49 -1.24 -5.76
N ASP A 22 0.67 -1.11 -6.79
CA ASP A 22 1.09 -0.97 -8.20
C ASP A 22 1.36 0.50 -8.55
N ASP A 23 2.62 0.94 -8.51
CA ASP A 23 3.08 2.28 -8.93
C ASP A 23 4.45 2.12 -9.57
N VAL A 24 4.70 2.92 -10.61
CA VAL A 24 5.92 2.89 -11.42
C VAL A 24 7.18 3.15 -10.59
N LEU A 25 7.06 3.90 -9.49
CA LEU A 25 8.18 4.21 -8.60
C LEU A 25 8.45 3.09 -7.59
N SER A 26 7.60 2.06 -7.49
CA SER A 26 7.80 0.96 -6.57
C SER A 26 9.07 0.20 -6.96
N ASN A 27 10.01 0.05 -6.03
CA ASN A 27 11.19 -0.79 -6.29
C ASN A 27 10.75 -2.25 -6.53
N GLU A 28 11.11 -2.82 -7.67
CA GLU A 28 10.75 -4.18 -8.12
C GLU A 28 11.17 -5.31 -7.16
N THR A 29 12.04 -5.02 -6.19
CA THR A 29 12.52 -5.97 -5.18
C THR A 29 11.48 -6.32 -4.11
N GLU A 30 10.35 -5.62 -4.05
CA GLU A 30 9.20 -5.98 -3.23
C GLU A 30 8.52 -7.25 -3.79
N ARG A 31 9.04 -8.44 -3.44
CA ARG A 31 8.40 -9.72 -3.76
C ARG A 31 6.94 -9.69 -3.32
N ARG A 32 6.03 -9.92 -4.26
CA ARG A 32 4.59 -9.92 -4.01
C ARG A 32 4.15 -11.35 -3.66
N PHE A 33 3.31 -11.49 -2.64
CA PHE A 33 2.71 -12.78 -2.31
C PHE A 33 1.19 -12.68 -2.28
N ASN A 34 0.55 -13.77 -2.71
CA ASN A 34 -0.88 -13.89 -2.60
C ASN A 34 -1.23 -14.11 -1.12
N VAL A 35 -1.89 -13.16 -0.48
CA VAL A 35 -2.31 -13.30 0.92
C VAL A 35 -3.71 -13.89 0.92
N PRO A 36 -3.95 -15.02 1.62
CA PRO A 36 -5.27 -15.62 1.70
C PRO A 36 -6.32 -14.60 2.15
N GLY A 37 -7.40 -14.47 1.39
CA GLY A 37 -8.47 -13.51 1.67
C GLY A 37 -8.27 -12.09 1.11
N HIS A 38 -7.14 -11.80 0.45
CA HIS A 38 -6.92 -10.53 -0.25
C HIS A 38 -7.02 -10.71 -1.77
N ALA A 39 -7.77 -9.80 -2.41
CA ALA A 39 -7.95 -9.80 -3.87
C ALA A 39 -6.71 -9.30 -4.64
N TYR A 40 -5.70 -8.77 -3.95
CA TYR A 40 -4.50 -8.18 -4.54
C TYR A 40 -3.25 -8.75 -3.88
N THR A 41 -2.20 -8.89 -4.67
CA THR A 41 -0.92 -9.39 -4.21
C THR A 41 -0.31 -8.37 -3.26
N GLN A 42 -0.05 -8.78 -2.03
CA GLN A 42 0.46 -7.84 -1.03
C GLN A 42 1.98 -7.67 -1.21
N PRO A 43 2.46 -6.42 -1.15
CA PRO A 43 3.88 -6.14 -1.12
C PRO A 43 4.45 -6.70 0.18
N ARG A 44 5.50 -7.52 0.11
CA ARG A 44 6.15 -8.05 1.32
C ARG A 44 7.01 -6.98 1.96
N ASN A 45 6.39 -6.02 2.64
CA ASN A 45 7.09 -5.01 3.42
C ASN A 45 7.39 -5.54 4.82
N ARG A 46 8.50 -6.29 4.94
CA ARG A 46 8.96 -6.79 6.26
C ARG A 46 9.36 -5.66 7.21
N ASP A 47 9.83 -4.54 6.66
CA ASP A 47 10.47 -3.48 7.43
C ASP A 47 9.70 -2.15 7.43
N LEU A 48 8.54 -2.09 6.74
CA LEU A 48 7.75 -0.87 6.56
C LEU A 48 6.31 -1.09 7.00
N PRO A 49 5.67 -0.07 7.62
CA PRO A 49 4.26 -0.13 7.96
C PRO A 49 3.35 -0.30 6.72
N ALA A 50 2.15 -0.85 6.91
CA ALA A 50 1.15 -0.94 5.86
C ALA A 50 0.83 0.45 5.28
N GLY A 51 0.70 0.54 3.95
CA GLY A 51 0.47 1.81 3.23
C GLY A 51 1.72 2.68 3.06
N VAL A 52 2.90 2.24 3.51
CA VAL A 52 4.18 2.90 3.26
C VAL A 52 5.03 2.05 2.31
N TYR A 53 5.72 2.70 1.37
CA TYR A 53 6.41 2.09 0.25
C TYR A 53 7.77 2.74 -0.02
N ARG A 54 8.70 1.98 -0.60
CA ARG A 54 9.96 2.54 -1.11
C ARG A 54 9.82 2.98 -2.56
N ALA A 55 9.83 4.28 -2.78
CA ALA A 55 9.89 4.86 -4.12
C ALA A 55 11.36 4.99 -4.57
N ALA A 56 11.63 4.50 -5.78
CA ALA A 56 12.89 4.64 -6.48
C ALA A 56 13.07 6.08 -6.97
N MET A 57 14.21 6.69 -6.67
CA MET A 57 14.60 7.97 -7.24
C MET A 57 15.56 7.75 -8.42
N PRO A 58 15.57 8.64 -9.42
CA PRO A 58 16.43 8.50 -10.61
C PRO A 58 17.94 8.54 -10.29
N ASN A 59 18.32 9.00 -9.10
CA ASN A 59 19.69 8.97 -8.60
C ASN A 59 20.09 7.64 -7.92
N GLY A 60 19.25 6.60 -8.03
CA GLY A 60 19.48 5.27 -7.45
C GLY A 60 19.25 5.19 -5.94
N LYS A 61 18.82 6.27 -5.29
CA LYS A 61 18.40 6.26 -3.88
C LYS A 61 16.92 5.88 -3.78
N SER A 62 16.48 5.47 -2.59
CA SER A 62 15.06 5.26 -2.30
C SER A 62 14.58 6.21 -1.21
N ILE A 63 13.34 6.68 -1.35
CA ILE A 63 12.60 7.40 -0.31
C ILE A 63 11.44 6.53 0.14
N SER A 64 11.07 6.62 1.42
CA SER A 64 9.78 6.08 1.83
C SER A 64 8.68 7.04 1.33
N LEU A 65 7.48 6.55 1.01
CA LEU A 65 6.30 7.34 0.67
C LEU A 65 5.07 6.64 1.24
N MET A 66 4.15 7.40 1.82
CA MET A 66 2.82 6.89 2.13
C MET A 66 2.00 6.89 0.84
N ARG A 67 1.52 5.72 0.42
CA ARG A 67 0.70 5.55 -0.78
C ARG A 67 -0.47 4.64 -0.43
N VAL A 68 -1.67 5.18 -0.60
CA VAL A 68 -2.92 4.51 -0.27
C VAL A 68 -4.00 4.92 -1.27
N MET A 69 -4.94 4.02 -1.57
CA MET A 69 -6.18 4.41 -2.24
C MET A 69 -7.11 5.07 -1.23
N PHE A 70 -7.81 6.12 -1.63
CA PHE A 70 -8.86 6.71 -0.78
C PHE A 70 -10.08 5.79 -0.67
N THR A 71 -10.41 5.10 -1.77
CA THR A 71 -11.55 4.19 -1.91
C THR A 71 -11.26 3.18 -3.01
N ASP A 72 -11.77 1.95 -2.86
CA ASP A 72 -11.74 0.94 -3.92
C ASP A 72 -13.09 0.77 -4.65
N PHE A 73 -14.06 1.65 -4.40
CA PHE A 73 -15.32 1.69 -5.13
C PHE A 73 -15.11 2.23 -6.55
N CYS A 74 -15.57 1.46 -7.54
CA CYS A 74 -15.62 1.87 -8.94
C CYS A 74 -17.01 1.61 -9.51
N LYS A 75 -17.52 2.54 -10.33
CA LYS A 75 -18.80 2.40 -11.05
C LYS A 75 -18.66 1.61 -12.36
N TYR A 76 -17.45 1.47 -12.87
CA TYR A 76 -17.19 0.89 -14.19
C TYR A 76 -16.87 -0.61 -14.11
N ASP A 77 -17.15 -1.30 -15.20
CA ASP A 77 -16.99 -2.74 -15.40
C ASP A 77 -15.77 -3.11 -16.27
N CYS A 78 -14.70 -2.33 -16.19
CA CYS A 78 -13.50 -2.55 -17.00
C CYS A 78 -12.95 -3.98 -16.83
N ALA A 79 -12.80 -4.71 -17.95
CA ALA A 79 -12.38 -6.12 -17.95
C ALA A 79 -10.99 -6.38 -17.33
N TYR A 80 -10.11 -5.38 -17.34
CA TYR A 80 -8.75 -5.45 -16.82
C TYR A 80 -8.59 -4.87 -15.40
N CYS A 81 -9.63 -4.24 -14.85
CA CYS A 81 -9.50 -3.49 -13.60
C CYS A 81 -9.88 -4.35 -12.39
N PRO A 82 -8.98 -4.53 -11.40
CA PRO A 82 -9.31 -5.27 -10.17
C PRO A 82 -10.34 -4.55 -9.29
N ASN A 83 -10.60 -3.27 -9.55
CA ASN A 83 -11.63 -2.48 -8.89
C ASN A 83 -12.97 -2.55 -9.61
N SER A 84 -13.09 -3.26 -10.74
CA SER A 84 -14.31 -3.42 -11.52
C SER A 84 -15.51 -3.82 -10.66
N THR A 85 -16.69 -3.26 -10.95
CA THR A 85 -17.93 -3.54 -10.22
C THR A 85 -18.32 -5.02 -10.25
N TRP A 86 -17.93 -5.76 -11.29
CA TRP A 86 -18.20 -7.20 -11.40
C TRP A 86 -17.39 -8.09 -10.46
N VAL A 87 -16.29 -7.59 -9.90
CA VAL A 87 -15.45 -8.38 -8.99
C VAL A 87 -16.04 -8.34 -7.58
N PRO A 88 -16.58 -9.46 -7.05
CA PRO A 88 -17.16 -9.49 -5.71
C PRO A 88 -16.06 -9.46 -4.65
N ARG A 89 -16.07 -8.42 -3.82
CA ARG A 89 -15.10 -8.22 -2.73
C ARG A 89 -15.65 -7.23 -1.71
N LYS A 90 -15.07 -7.24 -0.51
CA LYS A 90 -15.27 -6.17 0.48
C LYS A 90 -14.65 -4.89 -0.04
N ARG A 91 -15.43 -3.81 -0.04
CA ARG A 91 -15.03 -2.48 -0.46
C ARG A 91 -14.83 -1.59 0.75
N TYR A 92 -13.84 -0.72 0.70
CA TYR A 92 -13.47 0.16 1.78
C TYR A 92 -13.32 1.59 1.24
N ALA A 93 -13.66 2.55 2.09
CA ALA A 93 -13.43 3.95 1.86
C ALA A 93 -12.96 4.60 3.16
N PHE A 94 -11.98 5.49 3.04
CA PHE A 94 -11.56 6.35 4.13
C PHE A 94 -12.52 7.53 4.27
N LYS A 95 -12.70 7.97 5.52
CA LYS A 95 -13.07 9.36 5.79
C LYS A 95 -11.83 10.22 5.71
N VAL A 96 -12.00 11.51 5.41
CA VAL A 96 -10.87 12.44 5.30
C VAL A 96 -10.11 12.50 6.62
N GLU A 97 -10.82 12.56 7.75
CA GLU A 97 -10.25 12.66 9.09
C GLU A 97 -9.40 11.43 9.44
N GLU A 98 -9.85 10.24 9.05
CA GLU A 98 -9.13 8.97 9.24
C GLU A 98 -7.79 9.00 8.49
N LEU A 99 -7.82 9.41 7.22
CA LEU A 99 -6.61 9.45 6.39
C LEU A 99 -5.63 10.53 6.85
N THR A 100 -6.13 11.72 7.20
CA THR A 100 -5.29 12.80 7.73
C THR A 100 -4.69 12.43 9.08
N GLY A 101 -5.46 11.76 9.95
CA GLY A 101 -4.98 11.26 11.24
C GLY A 101 -3.81 10.29 11.05
N LEU A 102 -3.98 9.30 10.16
CA LEU A 102 -2.91 8.38 9.79
C LEU A 102 -1.66 9.11 9.25
N PHE A 103 -1.84 10.08 8.35
CA PHE A 103 -0.71 10.84 7.81
C PHE A 103 0.03 11.65 8.89
N MET A 104 -0.70 12.28 9.80
CA MET A 104 -0.11 13.00 10.93
C MET A 104 0.61 12.05 11.90
N GLU A 105 0.06 10.87 12.17
CA GLU A 105 0.75 9.83 12.95
C GLU A 105 2.09 9.43 12.32
N PHE A 106 2.12 9.24 10.99
CA PHE A 106 3.36 8.89 10.27
C PHE A 106 4.43 9.97 10.32
N THR A 107 4.03 11.24 10.22
CA THR A 107 4.95 12.39 10.20
C THR A 107 5.39 12.80 11.61
N ALA A 108 4.48 12.85 12.58
CA ALA A 108 4.76 13.30 13.95
C ALA A 108 5.52 12.25 14.78
N ALA A 109 5.20 10.97 14.65
CA ALA A 109 5.79 9.92 15.50
C ALA A 109 7.25 9.59 15.17
N ARG A 110 7.89 10.29 14.19
CA ARG A 110 9.20 9.90 13.61
C ARG A 110 9.26 8.41 13.24
N ARG A 111 8.10 7.80 12.98
CA ARG A 111 7.94 6.38 12.56
C ARG A 111 8.65 6.13 11.23
N TRP A 112 8.99 7.21 10.52
CA TRP A 112 9.81 7.29 9.31
C TRP A 112 11.32 7.08 9.49
N ARG A 113 11.82 6.47 10.57
CA ARG A 113 13.27 6.17 10.67
C ARG A 113 13.71 5.03 9.74
N VAL A 114 13.57 5.22 8.42
CA VAL A 114 14.21 4.40 7.38
C VAL A 114 14.62 5.27 6.18
N CYS A 115 15.40 6.32 6.46
CA CYS A 115 16.37 6.86 5.50
C CYS A 115 17.78 6.96 6.11
N SER A 116 18.07 6.24 7.19
CA SER A 116 19.44 6.02 7.64
C SER A 116 19.96 4.74 7.00
N SER A 117 20.58 4.87 5.83
CA SER A 117 21.72 4.06 5.39
C SER A 117 21.58 2.53 5.40
N ALA A 118 20.41 1.95 5.16
CA ALA A 118 20.39 0.55 4.73
C ALA A 118 20.92 0.49 3.29
N PRO A 119 22.10 -0.12 3.02
CA PRO A 119 22.57 -0.28 1.66
C PRO A 119 21.49 -1.02 0.87
N ALA A 120 21.23 -0.55 -0.35
CA ALA A 120 20.39 -1.28 -1.29
C ALA A 120 20.83 -2.76 -1.25
N SER A 121 19.91 -3.66 -0.88
CA SER A 121 20.20 -5.09 -0.92
C SER A 121 20.74 -5.42 -2.32
N PRO A 122 21.88 -6.11 -2.46
CA PRO A 122 22.51 -6.37 -3.75
C PRO A 122 21.72 -7.46 -4.47
N ALA A 123 20.56 -7.11 -5.01
CA ALA A 123 19.69 -8.00 -5.76
C ALA A 123 19.35 -7.40 -7.12
N ALA A 124 20.37 -6.91 -7.81
CA ALA A 124 20.35 -6.65 -9.24
C ALA A 124 21.75 -6.92 -9.80
N ARG A 125 22.26 -8.14 -9.62
CA ARG A 125 23.34 -8.66 -10.45
C ARG A 125 22.67 -9.26 -11.68
N THR A 126 22.65 -8.48 -12.75
CA THR A 126 22.37 -8.91 -14.12
C THR A 126 23.06 -10.24 -14.38
N ARG A 127 22.29 -11.28 -14.69
CA ARG A 127 22.84 -12.48 -15.34
C ARG A 127 23.18 -12.07 -16.77
N GLN A 128 24.45 -12.27 -17.11
CA GLN A 128 24.92 -12.37 -18.49
C GLN A 128 24.23 -13.56 -19.18
#